data_AF-A0A7Y3UII2-F1
#
_entry.id   AF-A0A7Y3UII2-F1
#
_cell.length_a   1.000
_cell.length_b   1.000
_cell.length_c   1.000
_cell.angle_alpha   90.00
_cell.angle_beta   90.00
_cell.angle_gamma   90.00
#
_symmetry.space_group_name_H-M   'P 1'
#
loop_
_entity.id
_entity.type
_entity.pdbx_description
1 polymer ?
#
loop_
_entity_poly.entity_id
_entity_poly.type
_entity_poly.pdbx_seq_one_letter_code
_entity_poly.pdbx_strand_id
1 'polypeptide(L)'
;MIKSDFRTKFIKSLRNHSQSEKISTGENWKYEMPFNETISSKREKESQDLEQLAANPFQPFKNNSPTGFTLVELLIVLAIIMVLVGITVPVVSSIQTNAKSGVTTAQISQLGLALKQFECDFGFFPPDSYTTADTALSLGNIEIPRDDDLNTSLKCSVFFLGSRFTFSSASFNETFGPYIEFKRSQIEGSGVEFATDTATLSIEGINGTRQVFQYKDPFGSYYSYNSSSPSHNIASFDIYSFGPDKVDDSGTSTSDDITNW
;
A
#
# COMPACT_ATOMS: atom_id res chain seq x y z
N MET A 1 -22.30 11.97 -26.49
CA MET A 1 -22.42 13.40 -26.15
C MET A 1 -22.40 13.55 -24.63
N ILE A 2 -21.22 13.40 -24.01
CA ILE A 2 -20.83 13.77 -22.62
C ILE A 2 -19.30 13.54 -22.62
N LYS A 3 -18.52 14.57 -23.01
CA LYS A 3 -17.04 14.58 -22.87
C LYS A 3 -16.38 15.94 -23.14
N SER A 4 -17.14 17.04 -23.19
CA SER A 4 -16.60 18.37 -23.56
C SER A 4 -16.55 19.40 -22.43
N ASP A 5 -16.97 19.08 -21.20
CA ASP A 5 -17.20 20.11 -20.18
C ASP A 5 -16.11 20.24 -19.10
N PHE A 6 -15.02 19.46 -19.17
CA PHE A 6 -13.89 19.57 -18.24
C PHE A 6 -12.75 20.49 -18.72
N ARG A 7 -12.63 20.71 -20.04
CA ARG A 7 -11.57 21.58 -20.61
C ARG A 7 -11.90 23.07 -20.53
N THR A 8 -13.16 23.44 -20.42
CA THR A 8 -13.60 24.85 -20.45
C THR A 8 -13.48 25.54 -19.09
N LYS A 9 -13.60 24.79 -17.98
CA LYS A 9 -13.46 25.34 -16.62
C LYS A 9 -11.99 25.53 -16.20
N PHE A 10 -11.04 24.77 -16.76
CA PHE A 10 -9.61 24.92 -16.46
C PHE A 10 -8.99 26.15 -17.17
N ILE A 11 -9.47 26.53 -18.36
CA ILE A 11 -8.96 27.70 -19.12
C ILE A 11 -9.50 29.04 -18.59
N LYS A 12 -10.63 29.04 -17.87
CA LYS A 12 -11.24 30.27 -17.31
C LYS A 12 -10.56 30.74 -16.00
N SER A 13 -9.79 29.87 -15.34
CA SER A 13 -9.08 30.21 -14.08
C SER A 13 -7.70 30.85 -14.28
N LEU A 14 -7.14 30.83 -15.48
CA LEU A 14 -5.81 31.39 -15.79
C LEU A 14 -5.87 32.76 -16.51
N ARG A 15 -7.05 33.42 -16.57
CA ARG A 15 -7.23 34.67 -17.32
C ARG A 15 -7.37 35.95 -16.48
N ASN A 16 -7.42 35.86 -15.14
CA ASN A 16 -7.73 37.05 -14.31
C ASN A 16 -6.53 37.66 -13.56
N HIS A 17 -5.30 37.40 -13.97
CA HIS A 17 -4.12 38.08 -13.44
C HIS A 17 -3.26 38.66 -14.57
N SER A 18 -3.80 39.60 -15.33
CA SER A 18 -3.00 40.58 -16.08
C SER A 18 -3.91 41.65 -16.71
N GLN A 19 -4.13 42.74 -15.99
CA GLN A 19 -4.40 44.04 -16.61
C GLN A 19 -3.72 45.12 -15.76
N SER A 20 -2.59 45.57 -16.27
CA SER A 20 -1.85 46.76 -15.85
C SER A 20 -2.56 48.01 -16.40
N GLU A 21 -2.71 49.01 -15.55
CA GLU A 21 -3.18 50.35 -15.87
C GLU A 21 -2.34 51.01 -16.98
N LYS A 22 -3.03 51.72 -17.89
CA LYS A 22 -2.42 52.69 -18.80
C LYS A 22 -2.85 54.09 -18.39
N ILE A 23 -1.85 54.93 -18.18
CA ILE A 23 -1.96 56.39 -18.02
C ILE A 23 -2.06 57.02 -19.41
N SER A 24 -2.98 57.99 -19.61
CA SER A 24 -2.76 59.12 -20.53
C SER A 24 -3.77 60.25 -20.33
N THR A 25 -3.28 61.34 -19.74
CA THR A 25 -3.41 62.75 -20.17
C THR A 25 -4.77 63.32 -20.59
N GLY A 26 -5.13 64.42 -19.90
CA GLY A 26 -5.68 65.61 -20.54
C GLY A 26 -6.93 66.14 -19.87
N GLU A 27 -6.77 67.15 -19.00
CA GLU A 27 -7.41 68.46 -19.22
C GLU A 27 -6.99 69.46 -18.14
N ASN A 28 -6.73 70.67 -18.62
CA ASN A 28 -6.10 71.79 -17.93
C ASN A 28 -7.21 72.75 -17.48
N TRP A 29 -7.39 72.92 -16.17
CA TRP A 29 -8.35 73.88 -15.62
C TRP A 29 -7.60 74.92 -14.79
N LYS A 30 -7.57 76.17 -15.27
CA LYS A 30 -7.10 77.32 -14.50
C LYS A 30 -8.14 77.65 -13.42
N TYR A 31 -7.69 77.75 -12.17
CA TYR A 31 -8.49 78.13 -11.02
C TYR A 31 -8.56 79.65 -10.87
N GLU A 32 -9.76 80.23 -10.88
CA GLU A 32 -10.06 81.46 -10.13
C GLU A 32 -10.53 81.03 -8.73
N MET A 33 -9.86 81.51 -7.69
CA MET A 33 -10.26 81.26 -6.30
C MET A 33 -10.97 82.50 -5.74
N PRO A 34 -12.24 82.42 -5.31
CA PRO A 34 -12.77 83.37 -4.36
C PRO A 34 -12.28 83.03 -2.94
N PHE A 35 -11.75 84.07 -2.32
CA PHE A 35 -11.14 84.15 -1.01
C PHE A 35 -12.19 84.08 0.11
N ASN A 36 -11.94 83.18 1.07
CA ASN A 36 -11.99 83.44 2.52
C ASN A 36 -13.33 83.74 3.21
N GLU A 37 -14.03 82.68 3.66
CA GLU A 37 -14.89 82.79 4.85
C GLU A 37 -15.03 81.48 5.66
N THR A 38 -14.80 80.30 5.06
CA THR A 38 -15.02 79.00 5.74
C THR A 38 -13.86 78.52 6.64
N ILE A 39 -12.69 79.17 6.61
CA ILE A 39 -11.48 78.66 7.30
C ILE A 39 -11.47 79.00 8.80
N SER A 40 -12.11 80.09 9.24
CA SER A 40 -12.07 80.48 10.65
C SER A 40 -12.91 79.59 11.57
N SER A 41 -14.13 79.20 11.17
CA SER A 41 -14.97 78.35 12.03
C SER A 41 -14.48 76.89 12.11
N LYS A 42 -13.75 76.43 11.08
CA LYS A 42 -13.20 75.07 11.05
C LYS A 42 -12.00 74.92 11.98
N ARG A 43 -11.16 75.96 12.10
CA ARG A 43 -10.01 75.94 13.00
C ARG A 43 -10.39 75.89 14.48
N GLU A 44 -11.51 76.49 14.87
CA GLU A 44 -11.92 76.52 16.28
C GLU A 44 -12.46 75.15 16.76
N LYS A 45 -13.15 74.41 15.88
CA LYS A 45 -13.56 73.02 16.16
C LYS A 45 -12.39 72.04 16.16
N GLU A 46 -11.47 72.14 15.19
CA GLU A 46 -10.26 71.29 15.20
C GLU A 46 -9.40 71.56 16.44
N SER A 47 -9.34 72.80 16.93
CA SER A 47 -8.57 73.10 18.16
C SER A 47 -9.14 72.41 19.41
N GLN A 48 -10.47 72.31 19.54
CA GLN A 48 -11.13 71.63 20.68
C GLN A 48 -11.02 70.10 20.59
N ASP A 49 -11.15 69.53 19.39
CA ASP A 49 -10.97 68.09 19.17
C ASP A 49 -9.51 67.68 19.38
N LEU A 50 -8.54 68.52 18.98
CA LEU A 50 -7.12 68.28 19.21
C LEU A 50 -6.73 68.39 20.69
N GLU A 51 -7.39 69.24 21.47
CA GLU A 51 -7.16 69.33 22.92
C GLU A 51 -7.75 68.10 23.64
N GLN A 52 -8.91 67.57 23.20
CA GLN A 52 -9.44 66.31 23.71
C GLN A 52 -8.62 65.08 23.29
N LEU A 53 -8.01 65.09 22.10
CA LEU A 53 -7.06 64.05 21.65
C LEU A 53 -5.71 64.14 22.40
N ALA A 54 -5.24 65.34 22.72
CA ALA A 54 -4.01 65.55 23.49
C ALA A 54 -4.17 65.19 24.97
N ALA A 55 -5.38 65.29 25.53
CA ALA A 55 -5.65 64.96 26.92
C ALA A 55 -5.71 63.46 27.23
N ASN A 56 -5.72 62.58 26.22
CA ASN A 56 -5.68 61.13 26.46
C ASN A 56 -4.98 60.38 25.30
N PRO A 57 -3.64 60.43 25.21
CA PRO A 57 -2.92 59.98 24.02
C PRO A 57 -2.90 58.46 23.82
N PHE A 58 -3.41 57.66 24.75
CA PHE A 58 -3.45 56.20 24.61
C PHE A 58 -4.62 55.63 25.40
N GLN A 59 -5.73 55.32 24.72
CA GLN A 59 -6.57 54.22 25.18
C GLN A 59 -5.89 52.93 24.68
N PRO A 60 -5.20 52.16 25.55
CA PRO A 60 -4.67 50.87 25.12
C PRO A 60 -5.86 50.03 24.68
N PHE A 61 -5.78 49.44 23.48
CA PHE A 61 -6.63 48.31 23.15
C PHE A 61 -6.53 47.35 24.32
N LYS A 62 -7.68 47.04 24.95
CA LYS A 62 -7.75 46.08 26.04
C LYS A 62 -7.29 44.74 25.47
N ASN A 63 -5.99 44.48 25.55
CA ASN A 63 -5.43 43.19 25.24
C ASN A 63 -6.08 42.22 26.22
N ASN A 64 -7.04 41.43 25.75
CA ASN A 64 -7.38 40.20 26.41
C ASN A 64 -6.13 39.33 26.30
N SER A 65 -5.20 39.51 27.24
CA SER A 65 -4.06 38.62 27.39
C SER A 65 -4.64 37.21 27.52
N PRO A 66 -4.36 36.29 26.58
CA PRO A 66 -4.79 34.92 26.76
C PRO A 66 -4.22 34.44 28.10
N THR A 67 -5.11 34.01 28.99
CA THR A 67 -4.72 33.40 30.26
C THR A 67 -3.79 32.24 29.96
N GLY A 68 -2.55 32.30 30.42
CA GLY A 68 -1.57 31.23 30.22
C GLY A 68 -2.00 29.95 30.93
N PHE A 69 -1.65 28.80 30.36
CA PHE A 69 -1.89 27.50 30.98
C PHE A 69 -1.21 27.41 32.35
N THR A 70 -1.95 26.92 33.34
CA THR A 70 -1.36 26.62 34.65
C THR A 70 -0.51 25.34 34.56
N LEU A 71 0.54 25.26 35.37
CA LEU A 71 1.38 24.05 35.47
C LEU A 71 0.51 22.82 35.83
N VAL A 72 -0.50 23.04 36.68
CA VAL A 72 -1.45 22.00 37.11
C VAL A 72 -2.30 21.48 35.95
N GLU A 73 -2.82 22.35 35.08
CA GLU A 73 -3.56 21.91 33.88
C GLU A 73 -2.69 21.06 32.97
N LEU A 74 -1.45 21.49 32.70
CA LEU A 74 -0.53 20.71 31.87
C LEU A 74 -0.18 19.36 32.52
N LEU A 75 -0.04 19.32 33.84
CA LEU A 75 0.26 18.11 34.60
C LEU A 75 -0.88 17.08 34.54
N ILE A 76 -2.13 17.53 34.67
CA ILE A 76 -3.31 16.66 34.55
C ILE A 76 -3.42 16.11 33.12
N VAL A 77 -3.16 16.93 32.11
CA VAL A 77 -3.21 16.51 30.70
C VAL A 77 -2.18 15.41 30.42
N LEU A 78 -0.94 15.57 30.88
CA LEU A 78 0.09 14.54 30.73
C LEU A 78 -0.26 13.27 31.51
N ALA A 79 -0.83 13.40 32.71
CA ALA A 79 -1.30 12.25 33.49
C ALA A 79 -2.35 11.44 32.71
N ILE A 80 -3.33 12.11 32.10
CA ILE A 80 -4.36 11.44 31.30
C ILE A 80 -3.75 10.79 30.04
N ILE A 81 -2.84 11.48 29.34
CA ILE A 81 -2.17 10.91 28.14
C ILE A 81 -1.38 9.64 28.51
N MET A 82 -0.65 9.64 29.62
CA MET A 82 0.10 8.44 30.05
C MET A 82 -0.82 7.25 30.34
N VAL A 83 -1.95 7.48 30.99
CA VAL A 83 -2.95 6.42 31.25
C VAL A 83 -3.52 5.88 29.93
N LEU A 84 -3.87 6.76 28.99
CA LEU A 84 -4.42 6.35 27.69
C LEU A 84 -3.40 5.55 26.86
N VAL A 85 -2.15 6.02 26.79
CA VAL A 85 -1.08 5.32 26.06
C VAL A 85 -0.77 3.96 26.71
N GLY A 86 -0.76 3.89 28.05
CA GLY A 86 -0.51 2.66 28.80
C GLY A 86 -1.50 1.53 28.46
N ILE A 87 -2.77 1.87 28.21
CA ILE A 87 -3.79 0.87 27.81
C ILE A 87 -3.71 0.59 26.30
N THR A 88 -3.38 1.60 25.48
CA THR A 88 -3.46 1.49 24.01
C THR A 88 -2.37 0.58 23.43
N VAL A 89 -1.13 0.67 23.90
CA VAL A 89 0.02 -0.07 23.34
C VAL A 89 -0.18 -1.60 23.33
N PRO A 90 -0.54 -2.27 24.45
CA PRO A 90 -0.68 -3.74 24.45
C PRO A 90 -1.81 -4.23 23.55
N VAL A 91 -2.92 -3.48 23.47
CA VAL A 91 -4.09 -3.84 22.65
C VAL A 91 -3.75 -3.80 21.16
N VAL A 92 -2.98 -2.80 20.71
CA VAL A 92 -2.59 -2.68 19.30
C VAL A 92 -1.75 -3.87 18.84
N SER A 93 -0.86 -4.39 19.68
CA SER A 93 -0.04 -5.57 19.34
C SER A 93 -0.91 -6.81 19.08
N SER A 94 -1.87 -7.09 19.96
CA SER A 94 -2.78 -8.23 19.80
C SER A 94 -3.65 -8.11 18.54
N ILE A 95 -4.17 -6.91 18.24
CA ILE A 95 -4.94 -6.67 17.01
C ILE A 95 -4.09 -6.92 15.77
N GLN A 96 -2.83 -6.48 15.76
CA GLN A 96 -1.95 -6.73 14.61
C GLN A 96 -1.67 -8.21 14.40
N THR A 97 -1.41 -8.97 15.47
CA THR A 97 -1.21 -10.42 15.38
C THR A 97 -2.45 -11.10 14.81
N ASN A 98 -3.65 -10.78 15.33
CA ASN A 98 -4.90 -11.34 14.83
C ASN A 98 -5.17 -10.95 13.36
N ALA A 99 -4.84 -9.73 12.98
CA ALA A 99 -4.97 -9.27 11.59
C ALA A 99 -4.01 -10.04 10.67
N LYS A 100 -2.76 -10.27 11.11
CA LYS A 100 -1.80 -11.09 10.38
C LYS A 100 -2.29 -12.53 10.24
N SER A 101 -2.78 -13.15 11.31
CA SER A 101 -3.36 -14.49 11.26
C SER A 101 -4.52 -14.58 10.26
N GLY A 102 -5.44 -13.60 10.29
CA GLY A 102 -6.53 -13.54 9.32
C GLY A 102 -6.06 -13.42 7.86
N VAL A 103 -4.99 -12.66 7.62
CA VAL A 103 -4.36 -12.58 6.30
C VAL A 103 -3.72 -13.92 5.91
N THR A 104 -3.01 -14.58 6.83
CA THR A 104 -2.41 -15.90 6.59
C THR A 104 -3.47 -16.94 6.22
N THR A 105 -4.57 -17.02 6.96
CA THR A 105 -5.68 -17.95 6.65
C THR A 105 -6.26 -17.70 5.26
N ALA A 106 -6.44 -16.43 4.89
CA ALA A 106 -6.89 -16.07 3.54
C ALA A 106 -5.86 -16.45 2.46
N GLN A 107 -4.57 -16.27 2.73
CA GLN A 107 -3.49 -16.67 1.81
C GLN A 107 -3.42 -18.18 1.63
N ILE A 108 -3.53 -18.95 2.71
CA ILE A 108 -3.61 -20.42 2.66
C ILE A 108 -4.82 -20.86 1.84
N SER A 109 -5.97 -20.23 2.03
CA SER A 109 -7.17 -20.53 1.25
C SER A 109 -6.98 -20.23 -0.24
N GLN A 110 -6.32 -19.11 -0.58
CA GLN A 110 -5.98 -18.76 -1.96
C GLN A 110 -5.01 -19.76 -2.59
N LEU A 111 -3.98 -20.17 -1.85
CA LEU A 111 -3.04 -21.21 -2.30
C LEU A 111 -3.75 -22.54 -2.50
N GLY A 112 -4.65 -22.93 -1.59
CA GLY A 112 -5.42 -24.16 -1.71
C GLY A 112 -6.33 -24.19 -2.93
N LEU A 113 -6.94 -23.05 -3.29
CA LEU A 113 -7.73 -22.93 -4.52
C LEU A 113 -6.84 -23.03 -5.77
N ALA A 114 -5.68 -22.36 -5.76
CA ALA A 114 -4.72 -22.41 -6.86
C ALA A 114 -4.16 -23.83 -7.07
N LEU A 115 -3.86 -24.56 -5.99
CA LEU A 115 -3.41 -25.96 -6.02
C LEU A 115 -4.46 -26.87 -6.64
N LYS A 116 -5.73 -26.73 -6.26
CA LYS A 116 -6.83 -27.51 -6.84
C LYS A 116 -7.06 -27.19 -8.31
N GLN A 117 -6.92 -25.92 -8.71
CA GLN A 117 -7.01 -25.54 -10.12
C GLN A 117 -5.86 -26.15 -10.93
N PHE A 118 -4.63 -26.10 -10.41
CA PHE A 118 -3.48 -26.76 -11.01
C PHE A 118 -3.71 -28.28 -11.17
N GLU A 119 -4.22 -28.93 -10.13
CA GLU A 119 -4.58 -30.35 -10.18
C GLU A 119 -5.65 -30.64 -11.24
N CYS A 120 -6.65 -29.76 -11.42
CA CYS A 120 -7.66 -29.93 -12.46
C CYS A 120 -7.05 -29.88 -13.87
N ASP A 121 -6.04 -29.05 -14.08
CA ASP A 121 -5.43 -28.83 -15.41
C ASP A 121 -4.35 -29.88 -15.73
N PHE A 122 -3.58 -30.32 -14.73
CA PHE A 122 -2.44 -31.23 -14.91
C PHE A 122 -2.67 -32.66 -14.38
N GLY A 123 -3.68 -32.87 -13.53
CA GLY A 123 -4.02 -34.16 -12.94
C GLY A 123 -3.16 -34.57 -11.73
N PHE A 124 -2.28 -33.69 -11.26
CA PHE A 124 -1.41 -33.93 -10.11
C PHE A 124 -1.13 -32.61 -9.37
N PHE A 125 -0.74 -32.69 -8.10
CA PHE A 125 -0.28 -31.54 -7.33
C PHE A 125 1.20 -31.23 -7.59
N PRO A 126 1.64 -29.96 -7.48
CA PRO A 126 3.05 -29.61 -7.60
C PRO A 126 3.92 -30.51 -6.70
N PRO A 127 4.98 -31.14 -7.24
CA PRO A 127 5.78 -32.11 -6.50
C PRO A 127 6.58 -31.44 -5.37
N ASP A 128 7.08 -32.25 -4.43
CA ASP A 128 7.88 -31.74 -3.32
C ASP A 128 9.32 -31.39 -3.72
N SER A 129 9.81 -31.93 -4.84
CA SER A 129 11.06 -31.55 -5.49
C SER A 129 10.93 -31.70 -7.01
N TYR A 130 11.63 -30.85 -7.76
CA TYR A 130 11.66 -30.92 -9.22
C TYR A 130 13.03 -30.58 -9.81
N THR A 131 14.03 -31.31 -9.33
CA THR A 131 15.45 -31.17 -9.67
C THR A 131 15.85 -31.98 -10.90
N THR A 132 17.06 -31.77 -11.42
CA THR A 132 17.55 -32.53 -12.58
C THR A 132 17.72 -34.03 -12.31
N ALA A 133 17.74 -34.45 -11.03
CA ALA A 133 17.75 -35.84 -10.60
C ALA A 133 16.36 -36.50 -10.63
N ASP A 134 15.28 -35.71 -10.61
CA ASP A 134 13.90 -36.20 -10.55
C ASP A 134 13.39 -36.59 -11.95
N THR A 135 12.33 -37.39 -12.02
CA THR A 135 11.71 -37.73 -13.31
C THR A 135 11.03 -36.50 -13.91
N ALA A 136 11.29 -36.22 -15.20
CA ALA A 136 10.67 -35.08 -15.87
C ALA A 136 9.15 -35.24 -15.95
N LEU A 137 8.43 -34.19 -15.58
CA LEU A 137 7.00 -34.06 -15.80
C LEU A 137 6.77 -33.75 -17.28
N SER A 138 5.94 -34.55 -17.93
CA SER A 138 5.70 -34.45 -19.37
C SER A 138 4.22 -34.29 -19.66
N LEU A 139 3.88 -33.31 -20.50
CA LEU A 139 2.56 -33.19 -21.11
C LEU A 139 2.66 -33.68 -22.55
N GLY A 140 2.27 -34.94 -22.76
CA GLY A 140 2.54 -35.63 -24.01
C GLY A 140 4.04 -35.76 -24.26
N ASN A 141 4.52 -35.16 -25.36
CA ASN A 141 5.94 -35.20 -25.76
C ASN A 141 6.72 -33.94 -25.33
N ILE A 142 6.12 -33.04 -24.56
CA ILE A 142 6.77 -31.82 -24.08
C ILE A 142 7.13 -32.01 -22.61
N GLU A 143 8.42 -32.00 -22.31
CA GLU A 143 8.93 -32.07 -20.93
C GLU A 143 8.95 -30.66 -20.33
N ILE A 144 8.46 -30.54 -19.10
CA ILE A 144 8.65 -29.34 -18.30
C ILE A 144 10.12 -29.36 -17.84
N PRO A 145 10.89 -28.29 -18.05
CA PRO A 145 12.28 -28.24 -17.66
C PRO A 145 12.43 -28.32 -16.14
N ARG A 146 13.45 -29.05 -15.69
CA ARG A 146 13.81 -29.27 -14.28
C ARG A 146 14.90 -28.29 -13.82
N ASP A 147 14.88 -27.87 -12.56
CA ASP A 147 15.90 -26.98 -11.96
C ASP A 147 16.39 -27.48 -10.61
N ASP A 148 17.69 -27.43 -10.35
CA ASP A 148 18.25 -27.85 -9.05
C ASP A 148 17.92 -26.89 -7.89
N ASP A 149 17.50 -25.65 -8.19
CA ASP A 149 16.96 -24.70 -7.21
C ASP A 149 15.52 -25.06 -6.78
N LEU A 150 14.80 -25.90 -7.53
CA LEU A 150 13.49 -26.48 -7.17
C LEU A 150 13.65 -27.68 -6.24
N ASN A 151 14.42 -27.50 -5.17
CA ASN A 151 14.79 -28.55 -4.22
C ASN A 151 13.92 -28.62 -2.96
N THR A 152 12.91 -27.76 -2.83
CA THR A 152 11.94 -27.81 -1.72
C THR A 152 10.52 -27.71 -2.24
N SER A 153 9.59 -28.26 -1.47
CA SER A 153 8.19 -28.38 -1.84
C SER A 153 7.53 -27.01 -1.98
N LEU A 154 7.85 -26.08 -1.08
CA LEU A 154 7.38 -24.70 -1.20
C LEU A 154 7.86 -24.04 -2.50
N LYS A 155 9.15 -24.15 -2.85
CA LYS A 155 9.70 -23.56 -4.07
C LYS A 155 9.02 -24.14 -5.32
N CYS A 156 8.78 -25.44 -5.33
CA CYS A 156 8.04 -26.10 -6.40
C CYS A 156 6.62 -25.55 -6.49
N SER A 157 5.86 -25.55 -5.38
CA SER A 157 4.50 -25.02 -5.38
C SER A 157 4.43 -23.57 -5.87
N VAL A 158 5.33 -22.71 -5.39
CA VAL A 158 5.38 -21.29 -5.79
C VAL A 158 5.72 -21.15 -7.28
N PHE A 159 6.67 -21.94 -7.79
CA PHE A 159 7.03 -21.96 -9.20
C PHE A 159 5.86 -22.39 -10.09
N PHE A 160 5.23 -23.54 -9.80
CA PHE A 160 4.15 -24.09 -10.63
C PHE A 160 2.88 -23.26 -10.56
N LEU A 161 2.57 -22.66 -9.40
CA LEU A 161 1.37 -21.84 -9.23
C LEU A 161 1.54 -20.41 -9.75
N GLY A 162 2.76 -19.87 -9.68
CA GLY A 162 3.05 -18.48 -10.05
C GLY A 162 3.58 -18.29 -11.47
N SER A 163 4.03 -19.36 -12.13
CA SER A 163 4.53 -19.29 -13.51
C SER A 163 3.42 -19.54 -14.53
N ARG A 164 3.60 -18.96 -15.71
CA ARG A 164 2.74 -19.18 -16.87
C ARG A 164 3.47 -20.08 -17.87
N PHE A 165 2.87 -21.22 -18.19
CA PHE A 165 3.41 -22.19 -19.12
C PHE A 165 2.67 -22.06 -20.45
N THR A 166 3.38 -21.70 -21.51
CA THR A 166 2.83 -21.63 -22.88
C THR A 166 3.41 -22.77 -23.70
N PHE A 167 2.58 -23.74 -24.01
CA PHE A 167 2.94 -24.87 -24.85
C PHE A 167 2.58 -24.54 -26.30
N SER A 168 3.55 -24.56 -27.20
CA SER A 168 3.36 -24.20 -28.62
C SER A 168 3.94 -25.27 -29.52
N SER A 169 3.10 -26.16 -30.03
CA SER A 169 3.45 -27.19 -31.00
C SER A 169 2.53 -27.14 -32.21
N ALA A 170 2.83 -27.91 -33.26
CA ALA A 170 2.02 -27.95 -34.48
C ALA A 170 0.55 -28.38 -34.25
N SER A 171 0.26 -29.09 -33.15
CA SER A 171 -1.07 -29.64 -32.86
C SER A 171 -1.67 -29.18 -31.53
N PHE A 172 -0.93 -28.40 -30.75
CA PHE A 172 -1.33 -27.97 -29.41
C PHE A 172 -0.74 -26.60 -29.11
N ASN A 173 -1.59 -25.62 -28.84
CA ASN A 173 -1.19 -24.27 -28.46
C ASN A 173 -2.07 -23.79 -27.31
N GLU A 174 -1.62 -24.00 -26.08
CA GLU A 174 -2.38 -23.68 -24.87
C GLU A 174 -1.48 -23.01 -23.83
N THR A 175 -2.09 -22.15 -23.02
CA THR A 175 -1.43 -21.45 -21.93
C THR A 175 -2.08 -21.83 -20.61
N PHE A 176 -1.26 -22.29 -19.66
CA PHE A 176 -1.68 -22.63 -18.31
C PHE A 176 -1.07 -21.67 -17.30
N GLY A 177 -1.83 -21.33 -16.26
CA GLY A 177 -1.43 -20.39 -15.24
C GLY A 177 -1.29 -18.93 -15.71
N PRO A 178 -0.79 -18.02 -14.85
CA PRO A 178 -0.52 -18.27 -13.44
C PRO A 178 -1.84 -18.49 -12.68
N TYR A 179 -1.80 -19.34 -11.66
CA TYR A 179 -2.96 -19.69 -10.84
C TYR A 179 -3.15 -18.75 -9.65
N ILE A 180 -2.06 -18.11 -9.22
CA ILE A 180 -2.05 -17.12 -8.14
C ILE A 180 -1.00 -16.05 -8.41
N GLU A 181 -1.31 -14.81 -8.02
CA GLU A 181 -0.34 -13.71 -8.04
C GLU A 181 0.30 -13.55 -6.65
N PHE A 182 1.63 -13.64 -6.60
CA PHE A 182 2.38 -13.47 -5.37
C PHE A 182 2.81 -12.01 -5.14
N LYS A 183 2.52 -11.49 -3.95
CA LYS A 183 2.97 -10.16 -3.53
C LYS A 183 4.50 -10.10 -3.49
N ARG A 184 5.07 -9.11 -4.17
CA ARG A 184 6.53 -8.89 -4.25
C ARG A 184 7.23 -8.77 -2.89
N SER A 185 6.55 -8.20 -1.88
CA SER A 185 7.11 -8.05 -0.53
C SER A 185 7.17 -9.35 0.28
N GLN A 186 6.48 -10.40 -0.18
CA GLN A 186 6.39 -11.69 0.49
C GLN A 186 7.16 -12.79 -0.25
N ILE A 187 7.78 -12.48 -1.40
CA ILE A 187 8.59 -13.45 -2.12
C ILE A 187 10.07 -13.15 -1.92
N GLU A 188 10.86 -14.21 -1.80
CA GLU A 188 12.32 -14.14 -1.76
C GLU A 188 12.88 -15.03 -2.88
N GLY A 189 13.64 -14.41 -3.79
CA GLY A 189 14.30 -15.13 -4.87
C GLY A 189 15.36 -16.06 -4.31
N SER A 190 15.42 -17.26 -4.85
CA SER A 190 16.40 -18.30 -4.51
C SER A 190 17.04 -18.77 -5.81
N GLY A 191 18.36 -18.71 -5.88
CA GLY A 191 19.11 -19.33 -6.96
C GLY A 191 19.27 -18.47 -8.22
N VAL A 192 19.54 -19.13 -9.34
CA VAL A 192 19.81 -18.50 -10.64
C VAL A 192 18.53 -18.40 -11.49
N GLU A 193 18.56 -17.56 -12.54
CA GLU A 193 17.45 -17.52 -13.49
C GLU A 193 17.36 -18.81 -14.30
N PHE A 194 16.15 -19.32 -14.44
CA PHE A 194 15.89 -20.58 -15.12
C PHE A 194 16.06 -20.44 -16.64
N ALA A 195 16.94 -21.24 -17.23
CA ALA A 195 17.33 -21.15 -18.64
C ALA A 195 16.54 -22.10 -19.55
N THR A 196 15.28 -21.80 -19.84
CA THR A 196 14.37 -22.88 -20.27
C THR A 196 13.23 -22.47 -21.21
N ASP A 197 13.53 -21.70 -22.25
CA ASP A 197 12.62 -21.63 -23.41
C ASP A 197 13.07 -22.65 -24.45
N THR A 198 12.20 -23.61 -24.71
CA THR A 198 12.37 -24.55 -25.83
C THR A 198 11.46 -24.09 -26.97
N ALA A 199 11.69 -24.56 -28.20
CA ALA A 199 10.83 -24.22 -29.34
C ALA A 199 9.34 -24.54 -29.10
N THR A 200 9.04 -25.48 -28.19
CA THR A 200 7.69 -25.96 -27.87
C THR A 200 7.15 -25.52 -26.52
N LEU A 201 7.96 -24.89 -25.67
CA LEU A 201 7.56 -24.48 -24.33
C LEU A 201 8.23 -23.16 -23.96
N SER A 202 7.40 -22.17 -23.64
CA SER A 202 7.83 -20.89 -23.06
C SER A 202 7.32 -20.77 -21.63
N ILE A 203 8.19 -20.32 -20.73
CA ILE A 203 7.87 -20.11 -19.32
C ILE A 203 8.06 -18.64 -18.97
N GLU A 204 6.96 -18.00 -18.60
CA GLU A 204 7.01 -16.69 -17.95
C GLU A 204 6.95 -16.91 -16.44
N GLY A 205 8.06 -16.64 -15.76
CA GLY A 205 8.15 -16.80 -14.32
C GLY A 205 7.39 -15.71 -13.53
N ILE A 206 7.43 -15.84 -12.22
CA ILE A 206 6.66 -15.00 -11.31
C ILE A 206 7.08 -13.53 -11.45
N ASN A 207 6.11 -12.63 -11.61
CA ASN A 207 6.36 -11.20 -11.78
C ASN A 207 7.25 -10.85 -13.00
N GLY A 208 7.34 -11.74 -13.99
CA GLY A 208 8.20 -11.57 -15.17
C GLY A 208 9.67 -11.94 -14.94
N THR A 209 9.99 -12.55 -13.79
CA THR A 209 11.34 -13.02 -13.45
C THR A 209 11.35 -14.54 -13.44
N ARG A 210 12.36 -15.15 -14.08
CA ARG A 210 12.50 -16.62 -14.19
C ARG A 210 13.25 -17.24 -13.01
N GLN A 211 13.32 -16.56 -11.89
CA GLN A 211 13.94 -17.07 -10.67
C GLN A 211 12.96 -17.96 -9.92
N VAL A 212 13.49 -18.91 -9.16
CA VAL A 212 12.70 -19.67 -8.20
C VAL A 212 12.46 -18.78 -6.98
N PHE A 213 11.24 -18.80 -6.44
CA PHE A 213 10.87 -17.97 -5.30
C PHE A 213 10.35 -18.82 -4.14
N GLN A 214 10.57 -18.31 -2.93
CA GLN A 214 9.93 -18.80 -1.71
C GLN A 214 8.89 -17.78 -1.24
N TYR A 215 7.81 -18.23 -0.62
CA TYR A 215 6.71 -17.38 -0.18
C TYR A 215 6.61 -17.30 1.35
N LYS A 216 6.63 -16.07 1.88
CA LYS A 216 6.58 -15.76 3.31
C LYS A 216 5.17 -15.38 3.75
N ASP A 217 4.80 -15.86 4.92
CA ASP A 217 3.64 -15.41 5.65
C ASP A 217 3.81 -13.95 6.17
N PRO A 218 2.75 -13.32 6.69
CA PRO A 218 2.81 -12.01 7.34
C PRO A 218 3.68 -11.94 8.62
N PHE A 219 4.10 -13.07 9.16
CA PHE A 219 4.99 -13.18 10.32
C PHE A 219 6.48 -13.24 9.91
N GLY A 220 6.75 -13.44 8.61
CA GLY A 220 8.06 -13.52 7.99
C GLY A 220 8.65 -14.92 7.94
N SER A 221 7.88 -15.94 8.32
CA SER A 221 8.23 -17.36 8.15
C SER A 221 7.79 -17.83 6.77
N TYR A 222 8.42 -18.88 6.25
CA TYR A 222 7.98 -19.49 5.00
C TYR A 222 6.79 -20.40 5.26
N TYR A 223 5.87 -20.46 4.30
CA TYR A 223 4.83 -21.49 4.32
C TYR A 223 5.44 -22.88 4.16
N SER A 224 4.82 -23.87 4.76
CA SER A 224 5.14 -25.28 4.56
C SER A 224 4.10 -25.90 3.63
N TYR A 225 4.55 -26.72 2.69
CA TYR A 225 3.70 -27.43 1.74
C TYR A 225 4.19 -28.87 1.58
N ASN A 226 3.25 -29.82 1.49
CA ASN A 226 3.54 -31.22 1.23
C ASN A 226 2.36 -31.83 0.46
N SER A 227 2.65 -32.44 -0.68
CA SER A 227 1.65 -33.19 -1.46
C SER A 227 2.00 -34.66 -1.72
N SER A 228 3.26 -35.07 -1.58
CA SER A 228 3.64 -36.46 -1.86
C SER A 228 3.30 -37.40 -0.70
N SER A 229 3.25 -36.89 0.53
CA SER A 229 2.90 -37.65 1.73
C SER A 229 2.30 -36.73 2.80
N PRO A 230 1.12 -36.14 2.55
CA PRO A 230 0.43 -35.31 3.55
C PRO A 230 0.04 -36.14 4.77
N SER A 231 0.21 -35.56 5.95
CA SER A 231 -0.09 -36.18 7.24
C SER A 231 -1.57 -36.07 7.61
N HIS A 232 -2.25 -34.99 7.20
CA HIS A 232 -3.64 -34.72 7.55
C HIS A 232 -4.58 -34.99 6.37
N ASN A 233 -4.26 -34.46 5.18
CA ASN A 233 -5.10 -34.62 4.00
C ASN A 233 -4.53 -35.64 3.01
N ILE A 234 -4.69 -36.94 3.33
CA ILE A 234 -4.13 -38.08 2.58
C ILE A 234 -4.44 -38.13 1.07
N ALA A 235 -5.49 -37.43 0.63
CA ALA A 235 -5.95 -37.42 -0.77
C ALA A 235 -5.67 -36.09 -1.49
N SER A 236 -5.04 -35.10 -0.83
CA SER A 236 -4.74 -33.81 -1.45
C SER A 236 -3.35 -33.31 -1.08
N PHE A 237 -3.26 -32.39 -0.14
CA PHE A 237 -2.05 -31.69 0.25
C PHE A 237 -2.25 -31.06 1.61
N ASP A 238 -1.14 -30.86 2.31
CA ASP A 238 -1.07 -30.08 3.54
C ASP A 238 -0.33 -28.78 3.26
N ILE A 239 -0.90 -27.68 3.74
CA ILE A 239 -0.26 -26.37 3.72
C ILE A 239 -0.50 -25.67 5.05
N TYR A 240 0.57 -25.11 5.61
CA TYR A 240 0.50 -24.46 6.91
C TYR A 240 1.55 -23.36 7.08
N SER A 241 1.36 -22.54 8.11
CA SER A 241 2.28 -21.50 8.56
C SER A 241 2.43 -21.60 10.07
N PHE A 242 3.66 -21.44 10.57
CA PHE A 242 4.00 -21.46 12.00
C PHE A 242 3.48 -20.27 12.82
N GLY A 243 2.79 -19.32 12.16
CA GLY A 243 2.11 -18.25 12.86
C GLY A 243 3.04 -17.28 13.61
N PRO A 244 2.53 -16.62 14.65
CA PRO A 244 3.24 -15.63 15.46
C PRO A 244 4.53 -16.12 16.13
N ASP A 245 4.55 -17.36 16.66
CA ASP A 245 5.67 -17.88 17.43
C ASP A 245 6.80 -18.48 16.57
N LYS A 246 6.48 -18.84 15.32
CA LYS A 246 7.39 -19.40 14.31
C LYS A 246 7.92 -20.79 14.66
N VAL A 247 7.20 -21.55 15.47
CA VAL A 247 7.59 -22.89 15.91
C VAL A 247 6.57 -23.89 15.39
N ASP A 248 7.04 -25.02 14.87
CA ASP A 248 6.16 -26.16 14.58
C ASP A 248 5.77 -26.80 15.91
N ASP A 249 4.49 -26.68 16.27
CA ASP A 249 3.97 -27.31 17.47
C ASP A 249 3.15 -28.58 17.16
N SER A 250 3.07 -28.96 15.89
CA SER A 250 2.44 -30.18 15.38
C SER A 250 1.03 -30.42 15.93
N GLY A 251 0.28 -29.35 16.21
CA GLY A 251 -1.09 -29.44 16.69
C GLY A 251 -1.23 -29.74 18.19
N THR A 252 -0.23 -29.38 19.01
CA THR A 252 -0.43 -29.38 20.47
C THR A 252 -1.37 -28.25 20.90
N SER A 253 -1.95 -28.35 22.10
CA SER A 253 -3.09 -27.54 22.59
C SER A 253 -2.87 -26.02 22.70
N THR A 254 -1.72 -25.50 22.28
CA THR A 254 -1.39 -24.06 22.22
C THR A 254 -1.17 -23.54 20.79
N SER A 255 -1.36 -24.39 19.77
CA SER A 255 -1.02 -24.12 18.38
C SER A 255 -1.59 -22.80 17.86
N ASP A 256 -0.70 -21.87 17.57
CA ASP A 256 -0.94 -20.66 16.77
C ASP A 256 -0.64 -20.89 15.28
N ASP A 257 -0.33 -22.14 14.90
CA ASP A 257 -0.19 -22.58 13.53
C ASP A 257 -1.51 -22.38 12.77
N ILE A 258 -1.36 -21.98 11.51
CA ILE A 258 -2.49 -21.74 10.62
C ILE A 258 -2.37 -22.74 9.49
N THR A 259 -3.38 -23.59 9.35
CA THR A 259 -3.34 -24.81 8.54
C THR A 259 -4.53 -24.86 7.57
N ASN A 260 -4.57 -25.87 6.69
CA ASN A 260 -5.69 -26.11 5.77
C ASN A 260 -6.62 -27.28 6.17
N TRP A 261 -6.45 -27.84 7.37
CA TRP A 261 -7.27 -28.94 7.90
C TRP A 261 -8.09 -28.52 9.12
#